data_AF-A0A258K1Y6-F1
#
_entry.id   AF-A0A258K1Y6-F1
#
_cell.length_a   1.000
_cell.length_b   1.000
_cell.length_c   1.000
_cell.angle_alpha   90.00
_cell.angle_beta   90.00
_cell.angle_gamma   90.00
#
_symmetry.space_group_name_H-M   'P 1'
#
loop_
_entity.id
_entity.type
_entity.pdbx_description
1 polymer ?
#
loop_
_entity_poly.entity_id
_entity_poly.type
_entity_poly.pdbx_seq_one_letter_code
_entity_poly.pdbx_strand_id
1 'polypeptide(L)' 'TFDVKKQDELLAQVHQTVVDDATLVWVVHDTNPHALSPKVKDFVQAQHWFQDLTTIGMQ' A
#
# COMPACT_ATOMS: atom_id res chain seq x y z
N THR A 1 -10.08 3.10 -23.17
CA THR A 1 -10.26 2.63 -21.79
C THR A 1 -8.94 2.05 -21.30
N PHE A 2 -8.60 2.19 -20.02
CA PHE A 2 -7.41 1.56 -19.47
C PHE A 2 -7.73 0.10 -19.14
N ASP A 3 -7.09 -0.84 -19.86
CA ASP A 3 -7.16 -2.26 -19.54
C ASP A 3 -6.18 -2.56 -18.41
N VAL A 4 -6.71 -2.88 -17.22
CA VAL A 4 -5.93 -3.16 -16.01
C VAL A 4 -5.00 -4.35 -16.23
N LYS A 5 -5.46 -5.41 -16.89
CA LYS A 5 -4.63 -6.58 -17.13
C LYS A 5 -3.45 -6.23 -18.04
N LYS A 6 -3.71 -5.38 -19.04
CA LYS A 6 -2.63 -4.93 -19.93
C LYS A 6 -1.64 -4.02 -19.20
N GLN A 7 -2.11 -3.19 -18.28
CA GLN A 7 -1.24 -2.36 -17.45
C GLN A 7 -0.35 -3.21 -16.54
N ASP A 8 -0.90 -4.23 -15.89
CA ASP A 8 -0.14 -5.15 -15.03
C ASP A 8 0.97 -5.86 -15.79
N GLU A 9 0.69 -6.34 -17.01
CA GLU A 9 1.69 -6.96 -17.88
C GLU A 9 2.86 -6.02 -18.20
N LEU A 10 2.58 -4.74 -18.44
CA LEU A 10 3.61 -3.74 -18.75
C LEU A 10 4.41 -3.36 -17.50
N LEU A 11 3.75 -3.20 -16.35
CA LEU A 11 4.42 -2.91 -15.08
C LEU A 11 5.33 -4.05 -14.63
N ALA A 12 4.95 -5.31 -14.89
CA ALA A 12 5.79 -6.47 -14.64
C ALA A 12 7.10 -6.43 -15.46
N GLN A 13 7.04 -6.03 -16.74
CA GLN A 13 8.22 -5.87 -17.59
C GLN A 13 9.14 -4.75 -17.09
N VAL A 14 8.57 -3.63 -16.65
CA VAL A 14 9.34 -2.53 -16.03
C VAL A 14 10.02 -3.01 -14.76
N HIS A 15 9.29 -3.70 -13.86
CA HIS A 15 9.86 -4.24 -12.63
C HIS A 15 11.02 -5.22 -12.90
N GLN A 16 10.85 -6.12 -13.88
CA GLN A 16 11.90 -7.06 -14.27
C GLN A 16 13.18 -6.35 -14.71
N THR A 17 13.06 -5.29 -15.53
CA THR A 17 14.22 -4.50 -15.97
C THR A 17 14.93 -3.85 -14.77
N VAL A 18 14.18 -3.26 -13.84
CA VAL A 18 14.73 -2.61 -12.64
C VAL A 18 15.50 -3.61 -11.76
N VAL A 19 15.00 -4.85 -11.66
CA VAL A 19 15.63 -5.95 -10.91
C VAL A 19 16.89 -6.47 -11.61
N ASP A 20 16.81 -6.75 -12.91
CA ASP A 20 17.92 -7.32 -13.69
C ASP A 20 19.12 -6.36 -13.75
N ASP A 21 18.85 -5.06 -13.88
CA ASP A 21 19.89 -4.00 -13.91
C ASP A 21 20.36 -3.58 -12.50
N ALA A 22 19.78 -4.16 -11.43
CA ALA A 22 20.09 -3.84 -10.03
C ALA A 22 20.08 -2.33 -9.70
N THR A 23 19.16 -1.59 -10.32
CA THR A 23 19.07 -0.12 -10.18
C THR A 23 18.66 0.35 -8.78
N LEU A 24 18.01 -0.52 -8.00
CA LEU A 24 17.56 -0.28 -6.63
C LEU A 24 17.90 -1.47 -5.74
N VAL A 25 18.15 -1.21 -4.46
CA VAL A 25 18.23 -2.24 -3.43
C VAL A 25 16.87 -2.37 -2.74
N TRP A 26 16.25 -3.53 -2.88
CA TRP A 26 14.95 -3.82 -2.29
C TRP A 26 15.11 -4.30 -0.84
N VAL A 27 14.89 -3.39 0.11
CA VAL A 27 15.16 -3.67 1.53
C VAL A 27 13.90 -4.14 2.27
N VAL A 28 12.82 -3.36 2.23
CA VAL A 28 11.59 -3.65 2.98
C VAL A 28 10.37 -3.00 2.33
N HIS A 29 9.21 -3.62 2.49
CA HIS A 29 7.91 -2.99 2.29
C HIS A 29 7.33 -2.65 3.66
N ASP A 30 7.16 -1.36 3.96
CA ASP A 30 6.62 -0.92 5.25
C ASP A 30 5.17 -1.41 5.41
N THR A 31 4.92 -2.16 6.47
CA THR A 31 3.60 -2.71 6.80
C THR A 31 2.68 -1.72 7.52
N ASN A 32 3.21 -0.55 7.89
CA ASN A 32 2.52 0.53 8.58
C ASN A 32 1.83 0.05 9.88
N PRO A 33 2.60 -0.43 10.88
CA PRO A 33 2.04 -1.05 12.09
C PRO A 33 1.33 -0.03 12.98
N HIS A 34 0.16 -0.40 13.49
CA HIS A 34 -0.65 0.44 14.38
C HIS A 34 -1.13 -0.34 15.60
N ALA A 35 -1.06 0.31 16.77
CA ALA A 35 -1.68 -0.15 17.99
C ALA A 35 -2.89 0.75 18.29
N LEU A 36 -4.07 0.15 18.46
CA LEU A 36 -5.31 0.86 18.74
C LEU A 36 -5.85 0.44 20.10
N SER A 37 -6.46 1.39 20.81
CA SER A 37 -7.24 1.04 22.00
C SER A 37 -8.40 0.13 21.60
N PRO A 38 -8.77 -0.89 22.41
CA PRO A 38 -9.95 -1.71 22.16
C PRO A 38 -11.26 -0.90 22.05
N LYS A 39 -11.26 0.35 22.54
CA LYS A 39 -12.37 1.30 22.49
C LYS A 39 -12.57 1.95 21.12
N VAL A 40 -11.55 1.98 20.27
CA VAL A 40 -11.66 2.54 18.91
C VAL A 40 -12.45 1.56 18.04
N LYS A 41 -13.48 2.06 17.36
CA LYS A 41 -14.33 1.31 16.43
C LYS A 41 -14.31 1.98 15.06
N ASP A 42 -14.63 1.19 14.03
CA ASP A 42 -14.87 1.66 12.66
C ASP A 42 -13.68 2.36 11.99
N PHE A 43 -12.48 2.28 12.59
CA PHE A 43 -11.26 2.71 11.94
C PHE A 43 -10.86 1.74 10.82
N VAL A 44 -10.65 2.28 9.62
CA VAL A 44 -10.14 1.56 8.46
C VAL A 44 -8.76 2.10 8.13
N GLN A 45 -7.73 1.25 8.19
CA GLN A 45 -6.37 1.66 7.88
C GLN A 45 -6.22 2.00 6.39
N ALA A 46 -5.70 3.18 6.13
CA ALA A 46 -5.40 3.63 4.79
C ALA A 46 -4.17 2.89 4.21
N GLN A 47 -4.21 2.56 2.91
CA GLN A 47 -3.07 2.01 2.15
C GLN A 47 -2.00 3.08 1.81
N HIS A 48 -2.19 4.30 2.29
CA HIS A 48 -1.30 5.45 2.11
C HIS A 48 -1.14 6.15 3.46
N TRP A 49 -0.28 7.16 3.53
CA TRP A 49 0.09 7.81 4.79
C TRP A 49 -0.93 8.81 5.35
N PHE A 50 -2.11 8.96 4.74
CA PHE A 50 -3.15 9.86 5.23
C PHE A 50 -4.33 9.04 5.75
N GLN A 51 -4.65 9.22 7.04
CA GLN A 51 -5.75 8.51 7.69
C GLN A 51 -7.02 9.36 7.64
N ASP A 52 -8.14 8.72 7.32
CA ASP A 52 -9.46 9.31 7.50
C ASP A 52 -9.91 9.10 8.95
N LEU A 53 -10.15 10.20 9.66
CA LEU A 53 -10.60 10.18 11.06
C LEU A 53 -12.10 10.47 11.20
N THR A 54 -12.80 10.80 10.10
CA THR A 54 -14.19 11.27 10.15
C THR A 54 -15.21 10.17 10.44
N THR A 55 -14.82 8.91 10.22
CA THR A 55 -15.64 7.72 10.44
C THR A 55 -15.35 7.00 11.75
N ILE A 56 -14.40 7.49 12.55
CA ILE A 56 -13.95 6.78 13.76
C ILE A 56 -15.01 6.88 14.87
N GLY A 57 -15.36 5.72 15.42
CA GLY A 57 -16.22 5.57 16.58
C GLY A 57 -15.44 5.28 17.86
N MET A 58 -16.08 5.56 19.01
CA MET A 58 -15.58 5.22 20.34
C MET A 58 -16.64 4.45 21.12
N GLN A 59 -16.23 3.40 21.84
CA GLN A 59 -17.09 2.63 22.74
C GLN A 59 -16.35 2.24 24.02
#